data_AF-A0A9E8N480-F1
#
_entry.id   AF-A0A9E8N480-F1
#
_cell.length_a   1.000
_cell.length_b   1.000
_cell.length_c   1.000
_cell.angle_alpha   90.00
_cell.angle_beta   90.00
_cell.angle_gamma   90.00
#
_symmetry.space_group_name_H-M   'P 1'
#
loop_
_entity.id
_entity.type
_entity.pdbx_description
1 polymer ?
#
loop_
_entity_poly.entity_id
_entity_poly.type
_entity_poly.pdbx_seq_one_letter_code
_entity_poly.pdbx_strand_id
1 'polypeptide(L)'
;MKIKFILLALVLGLFFVVSTTNAGSVYHKYLMKGSVLEVSDSMAYICVGTKDGAKAGQELNVVRYVKTEATPGPKEQPMFKREEVGKLKIEKIVDEHMANAKIISGDVKVHDIVELKK
;
A
#
# COMPACT_ATOMS: atom_id res chain seq x y z
N MET A 1 -20.97 -30.66 -33.27
CA MET A 1 -21.35 -29.43 -32.53
C MET A 1 -21.27 -29.57 -31.01
N LYS A 2 -21.70 -30.69 -30.41
CA LYS A 2 -21.75 -30.87 -28.94
C LYS A 2 -20.39 -30.82 -28.22
N ILE A 3 -19.33 -31.35 -28.84
CA ILE A 3 -17.96 -31.39 -28.26
C ILE A 3 -17.33 -30.00 -28.13
N LYS A 4 -17.58 -29.08 -29.08
CA LYS A 4 -17.08 -27.69 -29.02
C LYS A 4 -17.75 -26.89 -27.90
N PHE A 5 -19.02 -27.16 -27.61
CA PHE A 5 -19.73 -26.55 -26.48
C PHE A 5 -19.24 -27.07 -25.13
N ILE A 6 -18.88 -28.36 -25.03
CA ILE A 6 -18.28 -28.93 -23.82
C ILE A 6 -16.88 -28.36 -23.56
N LEU A 7 -16.05 -28.23 -24.60
CA LEU A 7 -14.74 -27.59 -24.50
C LEU A 7 -14.83 -26.10 -24.12
N LEU A 8 -15.79 -25.36 -24.68
CA LEU A 8 -16.02 -23.96 -24.33
C LEU A 8 -16.52 -23.82 -22.88
N ALA A 9 -17.42 -24.71 -22.43
CA ALA A 9 -17.89 -24.75 -21.04
C ALA A 9 -16.77 -25.13 -20.06
N LEU A 10 -15.82 -25.98 -20.47
CA LEU A 10 -14.67 -26.37 -19.65
C LEU A 10 -13.65 -25.23 -19.50
N VAL A 11 -13.44 -24.43 -20.56
CA VAL A 11 -12.58 -23.23 -20.53
C VAL A 11 -13.23 -22.10 -19.72
N LEU A 12 -14.56 -21.92 -19.81
CA LEU A 12 -15.29 -20.96 -18.98
C LEU A 12 -15.39 -21.41 -17.50
N GLY A 13 -15.50 -22.72 -17.24
CA GLY A 13 -15.49 -23.28 -15.89
C GLY A 13 -14.16 -23.10 -15.16
N LEU A 14 -13.03 -23.09 -15.88
CA LEU A 14 -11.71 -22.82 -15.30
C LEU A 14 -11.51 -21.37 -14.85
N PHE A 15 -12.28 -20.42 -15.38
CA PHE A 15 -12.17 -18.99 -15.02
C PHE A 15 -12.90 -18.63 -13.72
N PHE A 16 -13.74 -19.53 -13.18
CA PHE A 16 -14.57 -19.26 -12.00
C PHE A 16 -13.96 -19.69 -10.66
N VAL A 17 -12.66 -19.97 -10.62
CA VAL A 17 -11.94 -20.06 -9.34
C VAL A 17 -11.60 -18.64 -8.88
N VAL A 18 -12.64 -17.89 -8.50
CA VAL A 18 -12.48 -16.64 -7.75
C VAL A 18 -11.94 -17.04 -6.39
N SER A 19 -10.62 -16.99 -6.28
CA SER A 19 -9.93 -17.11 -5.01
C SER A 19 -10.44 -16.02 -4.07
N THR A 20 -11.00 -16.43 -2.94
CA THR A 20 -11.27 -15.56 -1.79
C THR A 20 -9.94 -15.14 -1.18
N THR A 21 -9.18 -14.35 -1.93
CA THR A 21 -7.95 -13.75 -1.42
C THR A 21 -8.37 -12.73 -0.38
N ASN A 22 -8.00 -13.02 0.87
CA ASN A 22 -8.16 -12.11 1.98
C ASN A 22 -7.53 -10.78 1.57
N ALA A 23 -8.32 -9.74 1.31
CA ALA A 23 -7.84 -8.50 0.66
C ALA A 23 -6.63 -7.88 1.37
N GLY A 24 -6.49 -8.12 2.69
CA GLY A 24 -5.33 -7.74 3.47
C GLY A 24 -4.01 -8.36 3.02
N SER A 25 -3.97 -9.63 2.59
CA SER A 25 -2.72 -10.29 2.18
C SER A 25 -2.17 -9.73 0.87
N VAL A 26 -3.06 -9.40 -0.07
CA VAL A 26 -2.71 -8.73 -1.33
C VAL A 26 -2.25 -7.30 -1.05
N TYR A 27 -2.95 -6.59 -0.17
CA TYR A 27 -2.61 -5.22 0.19
C TYR A 27 -1.21 -5.10 0.83
N HIS A 28 -0.86 -5.96 1.78
CA HIS A 28 0.51 -5.96 2.34
C HIS A 28 1.57 -6.38 1.31
N LYS A 29 1.27 -7.37 0.47
CA LYS A 29 2.25 -7.88 -0.50
C LYS A 29 2.51 -6.92 -1.65
N TYR A 30 1.50 -6.18 -2.09
CA TYR A 30 1.56 -5.42 -3.34
C TYR A 30 1.45 -3.90 -3.16
N LEU A 31 0.94 -3.40 -2.04
CA LEU A 31 0.64 -1.97 -1.85
C LEU A 31 1.46 -1.30 -0.75
N MET A 32 1.57 -1.88 0.44
CA MET A 32 2.43 -1.31 1.50
C MET A 32 3.90 -1.61 1.21
N LYS A 33 4.74 -0.57 1.07
CA LYS A 33 6.17 -0.74 0.76
C LYS A 33 7.13 -0.17 1.78
N GLY A 34 6.77 0.92 2.45
CA GLY A 34 7.70 1.57 3.37
C GLY A 34 7.04 2.48 4.37
N SER A 35 7.87 3.16 5.15
CA SER A 35 7.47 4.20 6.09
C SER A 35 8.20 5.50 5.81
N VAL A 36 7.65 6.58 6.33
CA VAL A 36 8.30 7.90 6.40
C VAL A 36 9.32 7.87 7.54
N LEU A 37 10.57 8.17 7.21
CA LEU A 37 11.69 8.19 8.16
C LEU A 37 11.95 9.59 8.71
N GLU A 38 11.77 10.61 7.88
CA GLU A 38 11.98 12.00 8.25
C GLU A 38 11.04 12.91 7.46
N VAL A 39 10.63 14.02 8.07
CA VAL A 39 9.90 15.11 7.40
C VAL A 39 10.62 16.42 7.73
N SER A 40 11.05 17.14 6.69
CA SER A 40 11.64 18.48 6.80
C SER A 40 10.94 19.40 5.82
N ASP A 41 10.33 20.47 6.33
CA ASP A 41 9.53 21.43 5.58
C ASP A 41 8.43 20.76 4.74
N SER A 42 8.63 20.66 3.42
CA SER A 42 7.70 20.02 2.47
C SER A 42 8.29 18.76 1.85
N MET A 43 9.35 18.20 2.45
CA MET A 43 10.08 17.04 1.98
C MET A 43 9.98 15.90 2.99
N ALA A 44 9.89 14.69 2.48
CA ALA A 44 9.88 13.46 3.25
C ALA A 44 10.99 12.52 2.75
N TYR A 45 11.76 11.98 3.68
CA TYR A 45 12.67 10.87 3.42
C TYR A 45 11.94 9.56 3.71
N ILE A 46 11.85 8.67 2.72
CA ILE A 46 10.98 7.48 2.78
C ILE A 46 11.76 6.19 2.52
N CYS A 47 11.37 5.14 3.22
CA CYS A 47 11.87 3.77 3.04
C CYS A 47 11.18 3.06 1.86
N VAL A 48 11.25 3.68 0.68
CA VAL A 48 10.73 3.13 -0.57
C VAL A 48 11.75 3.41 -1.68
N GLY A 49 12.38 2.36 -2.21
CA GLY A 49 13.47 2.47 -3.19
C GLY A 49 13.27 1.63 -4.45
N THR A 50 14.32 1.44 -5.24
CA THR A 50 14.21 0.68 -6.50
C THR A 50 13.80 -0.78 -6.31
N LYS A 51 14.15 -1.42 -5.18
CA LYS A 51 13.70 -2.80 -4.87
C LYS A 51 12.19 -2.91 -4.70
N ASP A 52 11.55 -1.82 -4.27
CA ASP A 52 10.10 -1.74 -4.15
C ASP A 52 9.42 -1.49 -5.51
N GLY A 53 10.18 -0.98 -6.48
CA GLY A 53 9.71 -0.54 -7.80
C GLY A 53 9.52 0.98 -7.92
N ALA A 54 10.10 1.76 -6.99
CA ALA A 54 9.94 3.21 -6.94
C ALA A 54 10.58 3.91 -8.15
N LYS A 55 9.92 4.98 -8.63
CA LYS A 55 10.40 5.81 -9.75
C LYS A 55 10.25 7.29 -9.42
N ALA A 56 11.22 8.10 -9.85
CA ALA A 56 11.10 9.55 -9.75
C ALA A 56 9.86 10.07 -10.51
N GLY A 57 9.20 11.07 -9.96
CA GLY A 57 7.95 11.65 -10.44
C GLY A 57 6.69 10.89 -10.02
N GLN A 58 6.81 9.69 -9.44
CA GLN A 58 5.66 8.89 -9.02
C GLN A 58 4.97 9.48 -7.79
N GLU A 59 3.64 9.49 -7.81
CA GLU A 59 2.82 9.86 -6.66
C GLU A 59 2.46 8.65 -5.81
N LEU A 60 2.58 8.80 -4.50
CA LEU A 60 2.35 7.78 -3.49
C LEU A 60 1.30 8.26 -2.49
N ASN A 61 0.46 7.35 -2.03
CA ASN A 61 -0.44 7.62 -0.92
C ASN A 61 0.28 7.39 0.40
N VAL A 62 -0.09 8.18 1.41
CA VAL A 62 0.42 8.05 2.78
C VAL A 62 -0.74 7.78 3.73
N VAL A 63 -0.56 6.81 4.59
CA VAL A 63 -1.57 6.35 5.52
C VAL A 63 -1.04 6.26 6.95
N ARG A 64 -1.92 6.50 7.91
CA ARG A 64 -1.65 6.40 9.34
C ARG A 64 -2.61 5.40 9.98
N TYR A 65 -2.08 4.55 10.86
CA TYR A 65 -2.91 3.66 11.67
C TYR A 65 -3.11 4.30 13.04
N VAL A 66 -4.34 4.75 13.29
CA VAL A 66 -4.71 5.43 14.54
C VAL A 66 -5.43 4.43 15.44
N LYS A 67 -5.03 4.37 16.71
CA LYS A 67 -5.70 3.53 17.70
C LYS A 67 -7.14 4.04 17.90
N THR A 68 -8.12 3.15 17.79
CA THR A 68 -9.51 3.52 18.09
C THR A 68 -9.70 3.68 19.59
N GLU A 69 -10.54 4.64 20.01
CA GLU A 69 -10.80 4.94 21.43
C GLU A 69 -11.59 3.86 22.18
N ALA A 70 -12.00 2.78 21.51
CA ALA A 70 -12.63 1.65 22.17
C ALA A 70 -11.68 1.07 23.23
N THR A 71 -12.10 1.09 24.49
CA THR A 71 -11.39 0.44 25.61
C THR A 71 -11.44 -1.06 25.38
N PRO A 72 -10.32 -1.72 25.01
CA PRO A 72 -10.33 -3.16 24.81
C PRO A 72 -10.59 -3.82 26.16
N GLY A 73 -11.50 -4.81 26.20
CA GLY A 73 -11.62 -5.67 27.37
C GLY A 73 -10.28 -6.35 27.70
N PRO A 74 -10.12 -6.95 28.90
CA PRO A 74 -8.85 -7.56 29.35
C PRO A 74 -8.26 -8.64 28.43
N LYS A 75 -9.06 -9.16 27.48
CA LYS A 75 -8.68 -10.20 26.50
C LYS A 75 -8.75 -9.71 25.05
N GLU A 76 -9.06 -8.44 24.83
CA GLU A 76 -9.25 -7.87 23.50
C GLU A 76 -7.97 -7.20 23.00
N GLN A 77 -7.70 -7.34 21.71
CA GLN A 77 -6.56 -6.72 21.06
C GLN A 77 -6.84 -5.22 20.80
N PRO A 78 -5.82 -4.36 20.83
CA PRO A 78 -5.98 -2.98 20.41
C PRO A 78 -6.48 -2.90 18.97
N MET A 79 -7.53 -2.12 18.74
CA MET A 79 -8.06 -1.88 17.40
C MET A 79 -7.42 -0.63 16.80
N PHE A 80 -7.06 -0.72 15.52
CA PHE A 80 -6.48 0.37 14.75
C PHE A 80 -7.33 0.63 13.51
N LYS A 81 -7.48 1.90 13.16
CA LYS A 81 -8.13 2.36 11.94
C LYS A 81 -7.08 2.93 10.99
N ARG A 82 -7.16 2.54 9.72
CA ARG A 82 -6.38 3.13 8.64
C ARG A 82 -6.99 4.47 8.23
N GLU A 83 -6.17 5.51 8.15
CA GLU A 83 -6.56 6.83 7.69
C GLU A 83 -5.61 7.30 6.58
N GLU A 84 -6.17 7.85 5.51
CA GLU A 84 -5.37 8.50 4.46
C GLU A 84 -5.00 9.90 4.94
N VAL A 85 -3.70 10.15 5.12
CA VAL A 85 -3.20 11.38 5.75
C VAL A 85 -2.49 12.31 4.79
N GLY A 86 -2.10 11.82 3.60
CA GLY A 86 -1.48 12.67 2.60
C GLY A 86 -1.05 11.94 1.35
N LYS A 87 -0.35 12.71 0.49
CA LYS A 87 0.27 12.21 -0.72
C LYS A 87 1.68 12.79 -0.87
N LEU A 88 2.55 11.99 -1.46
CA LEU A 88 3.93 12.34 -1.76
C LEU A 88 4.18 12.20 -3.26
N LYS A 89 5.10 12.99 -3.80
CA LYS A 89 5.66 12.79 -5.14
C LYS A 89 7.15 12.52 -5.00
N ILE A 90 7.62 11.36 -5.44
CA ILE A 90 9.05 11.03 -5.43
C ILE A 90 9.79 12.06 -6.28
N GLU A 91 10.73 12.78 -5.70
CA GLU A 91 11.60 13.68 -6.46
C GLU A 91 12.85 12.96 -6.94
N LYS A 92 13.50 12.21 -6.04
CA LYS A 92 14.75 11.52 -6.34
C LYS A 92 14.83 10.18 -5.60
N ILE A 93 15.20 9.14 -6.34
CA ILE A 93 15.59 7.87 -5.75
C ILE A 93 17.00 8.02 -5.17
N VAL A 94 17.15 7.62 -3.91
CA VAL A 94 18.41 7.73 -3.17
C VAL A 94 19.22 6.45 -3.40
N ASP A 95 18.59 5.30 -3.15
CA ASP A 95 19.19 3.99 -3.34
C ASP A 95 18.12 2.90 -3.57
N GLU A 96 18.48 1.64 -3.33
CA GLU A 96 17.58 0.50 -3.50
C GLU A 96 16.46 0.41 -2.45
N HIS A 97 16.58 1.12 -1.33
CA HIS A 97 15.66 1.12 -0.20
C HIS A 97 15.00 2.47 0.06
N MET A 98 15.56 3.57 -0.44
CA MET A 98 15.21 4.92 0.00
C MET A 98 14.96 5.88 -1.15
N ALA A 99 14.10 6.87 -0.89
CA ALA A 99 13.86 8.00 -1.78
C ALA A 99 13.57 9.29 -1.02
N ASN A 100 13.81 10.43 -1.67
CA ASN A 100 13.31 11.73 -1.28
C ASN A 100 12.01 12.02 -2.04
N ALA A 101 10.99 12.46 -1.33
CA ALA A 101 9.70 12.78 -1.91
C ALA A 101 9.15 14.09 -1.38
N LYS A 102 8.51 14.87 -2.25
CA LYS A 102 7.84 16.11 -1.89
C LYS A 102 6.43 15.83 -1.39
N ILE A 103 6.03 16.46 -0.30
CA ILE A 103 4.65 16.43 0.18
C ILE A 103 3.80 17.29 -0.76
N ILE A 104 2.83 16.68 -1.42
CA ILE A 104 1.92 17.38 -2.34
C ILE A 104 0.59 17.73 -1.68
N SER A 105 0.17 16.96 -0.66
CA SER A 105 -1.00 17.27 0.15
C SER A 105 -1.00 16.50 1.48
N GLY A 106 -1.74 17.03 2.45
CA GLY A 106 -2.00 16.37 3.73
C GLY A 106 -0.98 16.67 4.83
N ASP A 107 -1.11 15.96 5.95
CA ASP A 107 -0.29 16.09 7.16
C ASP A 107 0.53 14.82 7.37
N VAL A 108 1.59 14.69 6.57
CA VAL A 108 2.52 13.56 6.60
C VAL A 108 3.48 13.70 7.76
N LYS A 109 3.64 12.63 8.55
CA LYS A 109 4.52 12.57 9.71
C LYS A 109 5.44 11.36 9.64
N VAL A 110 6.51 11.43 10.42
CA VAL A 110 7.39 10.29 10.68
C VAL A 110 6.58 9.09 11.16
N HIS A 111 6.94 7.90 10.68
CA HIS A 111 6.27 6.61 10.89
C HIS A 111 4.95 6.40 10.16
N ASP A 112 4.46 7.37 9.38
CA ASP A 112 3.38 7.08 8.46
C ASP A 112 3.81 6.05 7.41
N ILE A 113 2.86 5.27 6.91
CA ILE A 113 3.11 4.24 5.92
C ILE A 113 2.94 4.81 4.52
N VAL A 114 3.88 4.49 3.65
CA VAL A 114 3.88 4.86 2.24
C VAL A 114 3.43 3.66 1.41
N GLU A 115 2.42 3.90 0.57
CA GLU A 115 1.87 2.91 -0.35
C GLU A 115 2.38 3.13 -1.77
N LEU A 116 2.88 2.06 -2.38
CA LEU A 116 3.28 2.00 -3.77
C LEU A 116 2.39 1.00 -4.50
N LYS A 117 1.61 1.48 -5.46
CA LYS A 117 0.93 0.61 -6.43
C LYS A 117 1.95 0.16 -7.47
N LYS A 118 2.18 -1.16 -7.56
CA LYS A 118 2.95 -1.78 -8.65
C LYS A 118 2.19 -1.74 -9.96
#